data_AF-A0A7X6U4X2-F1
#
_entry.id   AF-A0A7X6U4X2-F1
#
_cell.length_a   1.000
_cell.length_b   1.000
_cell.length_c   1.000
_cell.angle_alpha   90.00
_cell.angle_beta   90.00
_cell.angle_gamma   90.00
#
_symmetry.space_group_name_H-M   'P 1'
#
loop_
_entity.id
_entity.type
_entity.pdbx_description
1 polymer ?
#
loop_
_entity_poly.entity_id
_entity_poly.type
_entity_poly.pdbx_seq_one_letter_code
_entity_poly.pdbx_strand_id
1 'polypeptide(L)'
;VTAKAEEESKRRNTRANRISPWEQKELDELPEKIAILEATQSELSEQLSHPDTYTDGSDKAKAIQDQLESLNAELEKLFERWEALESKDSN
;
A
#
# COMPACT_ATOMS: atom_id res chain seq x y z
N VAL A 1 -14.28 -38.76 19.62
CA VAL A 1 -13.45 -37.66 20.16
C VAL A 1 -13.14 -36.58 19.10
N THR A 2 -13.73 -36.64 17.90
CA THR A 2 -13.37 -35.75 16.77
C THR A 2 -14.00 -34.35 16.79
N ALA A 3 -15.10 -34.13 17.53
CA ALA A 3 -15.81 -32.83 17.53
C ALA A 3 -15.09 -31.69 18.27
N LYS A 4 -14.22 -31.99 19.25
CA LYS A 4 -13.56 -30.96 20.07
C LYS A 4 -12.40 -30.25 19.36
N ALA A 5 -11.72 -30.94 18.44
CA ALA A 5 -10.56 -30.39 17.73
C ALA A 5 -10.96 -29.39 16.63
N GLU A 6 -12.11 -29.59 15.99
CA GLU A 6 -12.63 -28.73 14.92
C GLU A 6 -13.21 -27.42 15.47
N GLU A 7 -13.81 -27.46 16.66
CA GLU A 7 -14.38 -26.27 17.31
C GLU A 7 -13.27 -25.32 17.85
N GLU A 8 -12.15 -25.88 18.31
CA GLU A 8 -11.04 -25.11 18.89
C GLU A 8 -10.13 -24.48 17.81
N SER A 9 -10.10 -25.01 16.59
CA SER A 9 -9.40 -24.38 15.45
C SER A 9 -10.21 -23.20 14.92
N LYS A 10 -11.54 -23.34 14.84
CA LYS A 10 -12.44 -22.28 14.34
C LYS A 10 -12.48 -21.06 15.28
N ARG A 11 -12.49 -21.27 16.60
CA ARG A 11 -12.43 -20.18 17.61
C ARG A 11 -11.08 -19.46 17.68
N ARG A 12 -9.98 -20.13 17.34
CA ARG A 12 -8.66 -19.47 17.20
C ARG A 12 -8.60 -18.63 15.93
N ASN A 13 -9.20 -19.11 14.84
CA ASN A 13 -9.25 -18.40 13.57
C ASN A 13 -10.06 -17.09 13.67
N THR A 14 -11.19 -17.08 14.38
CA THR A 14 -12.01 -15.87 14.54
C THR A 14 -11.34 -14.80 15.43
N ARG A 15 -10.57 -15.20 16.46
CA ARG A 15 -9.81 -14.23 17.28
C ARG A 15 -8.59 -13.65 16.56
N ALA A 16 -7.97 -14.41 15.66
CA ALA A 16 -6.88 -13.92 14.82
C ALA A 16 -7.36 -13.00 13.68
N ASN A 17 -8.65 -13.04 13.36
CA ASN A 17 -9.23 -12.22 12.31
C ASN A 17 -9.56 -10.80 12.76
N ARG A 18 -9.82 -10.58 14.05
CA ARG A 18 -10.20 -9.25 14.56
C ARG A 18 -9.05 -8.25 14.42
N ILE A 19 -9.35 -7.09 13.82
CA ILE A 19 -8.41 -5.98 13.71
C ILE A 19 -7.95 -5.51 15.10
N SER A 20 -6.66 -5.22 15.22
CA SER A 20 -6.05 -4.72 16.45
C SER A 20 -5.99 -3.19 16.47
N PRO A 21 -5.88 -2.52 17.64
CA PRO A 21 -5.91 -1.05 17.68
C PRO A 21 -4.81 -0.35 16.87
N TRP A 22 -3.63 -0.96 16.73
CA TRP A 22 -2.56 -0.41 15.89
C TRP A 22 -2.84 -0.63 14.40
N GLU A 23 -3.49 -1.74 14.05
CA GLU A 23 -3.92 -2.04 12.67
C GLU A 23 -5.05 -1.11 12.25
N GLN A 24 -5.98 -0.77 13.16
CA GLN A 24 -7.00 0.25 12.89
C GLN A 24 -6.38 1.61 12.59
N LYS A 25 -5.43 2.05 13.43
CA LYS A 25 -4.72 3.32 13.20
C LYS A 25 -3.95 3.30 11.88
N GLU A 26 -3.33 2.18 11.55
CA GLU A 26 -2.67 1.99 10.26
C GLU A 26 -3.67 2.11 9.11
N LEU A 27 -4.83 1.44 9.22
CA LEU A 27 -5.91 1.49 8.24
C LEU A 27 -6.43 2.91 8.02
N ASP A 28 -6.59 3.69 9.09
CA ASP A 28 -7.02 5.09 9.03
C ASP A 28 -5.97 6.01 8.37
N GLU A 29 -4.67 5.69 8.52
CA GLU A 29 -3.55 6.47 7.95
C GLU A 29 -3.20 6.07 6.51
N LEU A 30 -3.56 4.86 6.07
CA LEU A 30 -3.21 4.35 4.73
C LEU A 30 -3.77 5.22 3.59
N PRO A 31 -5.04 5.66 3.61
CA PRO A 31 -5.57 6.55 2.57
C PRO A 31 -4.77 7.86 2.43
N GLU A 32 -4.34 8.45 3.55
CA GLU A 32 -3.53 9.68 3.53
C GLU A 32 -2.13 9.41 2.93
N LYS A 33 -1.49 8.30 3.34
CA LYS A 33 -0.18 7.89 2.79
C LYS A 33 -0.26 7.63 1.28
N ILE A 34 -1.30 6.93 0.83
CA ILE A 34 -1.56 6.66 -0.58
C ILE A 34 -1.74 7.97 -1.34
N ALA A 35 -2.57 8.90 -0.85
CA ALA A 35 -2.79 10.19 -1.51
C ALA A 35 -1.50 11.03 -1.64
N ILE A 36 -0.62 11.01 -0.63
CA ILE A 36 0.67 11.70 -0.68
C ILE A 36 1.58 11.09 -1.75
N LEU A 37 1.63 9.76 -1.84
CA LEU A 37 2.43 9.06 -2.84
C LEU A 37 1.86 9.28 -4.25
N GLU A 38 0.54 9.24 -4.43
CA GLU A 38 -0.11 9.56 -5.72
C GLU A 38 0.18 11.00 -6.17
N ALA A 39 0.15 11.98 -5.25
CA ALA A 39 0.54 13.36 -5.55
C ALA A 39 2.00 13.44 -6.02
N THR A 40 2.90 12.77 -5.29
CA THR A 40 4.32 12.70 -5.64
C THR A 40 4.53 12.03 -7.01
N GLN A 41 3.78 10.96 -7.30
CA GLN A 41 3.78 10.29 -8.61
C GLN A 41 3.36 11.25 -9.72
N SER A 42 2.30 12.02 -9.50
CA SER A 42 1.83 13.01 -10.46
C SER A 42 2.86 14.11 -10.71
N GLU A 43 3.50 14.63 -9.66
CA GLU A 43 4.55 15.64 -9.77
C GLU A 43 5.76 15.13 -10.56
N LEU A 44 6.20 13.90 -10.31
CA LEU A 44 7.31 13.28 -11.04
C LEU A 44 6.94 13.02 -12.52
N SER A 45 5.70 12.62 -12.78
CA SER A 45 5.18 12.43 -14.14
C SER A 45 5.09 13.75 -14.90
N GLU A 46 4.67 14.82 -14.22
CA GLU A 46 4.66 16.18 -14.78
C GLU A 46 6.08 16.64 -15.10
N GLN A 47 7.04 16.40 -14.21
CA GLN A 47 8.47 16.66 -14.48
C GLN A 47 8.97 15.94 -15.73
N LEU A 48 8.57 14.68 -15.98
CA LEU A 48 8.92 13.97 -17.21
C LEU A 48 8.29 14.55 -18.48
N SER A 49 7.20 15.33 -18.36
CA SER A 49 6.58 16.04 -19.48
C SER A 49 7.32 17.33 -19.85
N HIS A 50 8.15 17.86 -18.95
CA HIS A 50 8.93 19.07 -19.20
C HIS A 50 10.17 18.77 -20.08
N PRO A 51 10.42 19.58 -21.12
CA PRO A 51 11.58 19.40 -22.00
C PRO A 51 12.92 19.61 -21.27
N ASP A 52 12.93 20.41 -20.20
CA ASP A 52 14.10 20.62 -19.32
C ASP A 52 14.56 19.35 -18.58
N THR A 53 13.76 18.29 -18.62
CA THR A 53 14.14 16.98 -18.06
C THR A 53 15.06 16.21 -19.00
N TYR A 54 15.12 16.60 -20.27
CA TYR A 54 15.93 15.96 -21.31
C TYR A 54 17.08 16.85 -21.83
N THR A 55 17.18 18.10 -21.37
CA THR A 55 18.16 19.09 -21.87
C THR A 55 19.62 18.72 -21.59
N ASP A 56 19.91 18.08 -20.45
CA ASP A 56 21.27 17.66 -20.07
C ASP A 56 21.55 16.18 -20.37
N GLY A 57 20.69 15.53 -21.18
CA GLY A 57 20.72 14.09 -21.46
C GLY A 57 19.59 13.31 -20.78
N SER A 58 19.60 11.99 -20.91
CA SER A 58 18.53 11.11 -20.40
C SER A 58 18.68 10.73 -18.92
N ASP A 59 19.76 11.13 -18.24
CA ASP A 59 20.05 10.68 -16.87
C ASP A 59 19.01 11.17 -15.86
N LYS A 60 18.57 12.43 -15.98
CA LYS A 60 17.52 13.01 -15.12
C LYS A 60 16.17 12.34 -15.36
N ALA A 61 15.79 12.15 -16.63
CA ALA A 61 14.58 11.43 -16.99
C ALA A 61 14.60 9.99 -16.45
N LYS A 62 15.73 9.30 -16.56
CA LYS A 62 15.90 7.93 -16.05
C LYS A 62 15.78 7.87 -14.53
N ALA A 63 16.41 8.79 -13.80
CA ALA A 63 16.28 8.85 -12.35
C ALA A 63 14.83 9.07 -11.90
N ILE A 64 14.07 9.91 -12.60
CA ILE A 64 12.65 10.13 -12.31
C ILE A 64 11.82 8.88 -12.65
N GLN A 65 12.12 8.18 -13.74
CA GLN A 65 11.48 6.91 -14.08
C GLN A 65 11.73 5.83 -13.00
N ASP A 66 12.98 5.68 -12.55
CA ASP A 66 13.33 4.72 -11.49
C ASP A 66 12.57 5.05 -10.17
N GLN A 67 12.43 6.33 -9.84
CA GLN A 67 11.63 6.78 -8.69
C GLN A 67 10.14 6.47 -8.87
N LEU A 68 9.58 6.71 -10.05
CA LEU A 68 8.19 6.38 -10.36
C LEU A 68 7.91 4.88 -10.26
N GLU A 69 8.82 4.03 -10.73
CA GLU A 69 8.69 2.57 -10.59
C GLU A 69 8.71 2.15 -9.12
N SER A 70 9.64 2.69 -8.32
CA SER A 70 9.69 2.40 -6.89
C SER A 70 8.41 2.84 -6.17
N LEU A 71 7.88 4.01 -6.53
CA LEU A 71 6.67 4.57 -5.93
C LEU A 71 5.44 3.73 -6.32
N ASN A 72 5.31 3.31 -7.58
CA ASN A 72 4.26 2.38 -8.00
C ASN A 72 4.28 1.09 -7.19
N ALA A 73 5.45 0.47 -7.03
CA ALA A 73 5.59 -0.75 -6.24
C ALA A 73 5.29 -0.54 -4.74
N GLU A 74 5.47 0.66 -4.21
CA GLU A 74 5.07 1.02 -2.84
C GLU A 74 3.55 1.21 -2.74
N LEU A 75 2.94 1.94 -3.67
CA LEU A 75 1.49 2.13 -3.75
C LEU A 75 0.76 0.79 -3.81
N GLU A 76 1.18 -0.13 -4.69
CA GLU A 76 0.61 -1.48 -4.77
C GLU A 76 0.61 -2.20 -3.42
N LYS A 77 1.73 -2.16 -2.69
CA LYS A 77 1.84 -2.77 -1.35
C LYS A 77 0.94 -2.10 -0.33
N LEU A 78 0.78 -0.78 -0.39
CA LEU A 78 -0.10 -0.05 0.51
C LEU A 78 -1.57 -0.37 0.22
N PHE A 79 -1.95 -0.50 -1.05
CA PHE A 79 -3.28 -0.97 -1.44
C PHE A 79 -3.54 -2.41 -0.96
N GLU A 80 -2.62 -3.34 -1.20
CA GLU A 80 -2.72 -4.72 -0.70
C GLU A 80 -2.86 -4.76 0.84
N ARG A 81 -2.08 -3.93 1.54
CA ARG A 81 -2.16 -3.81 3.00
C ARG A 81 -3.50 -3.23 3.44
N TRP A 82 -3.99 -2.20 2.76
CA TRP A 82 -5.28 -1.58 3.04
C TRP A 82 -6.42 -2.58 2.86
N GLU A 83 -6.48 -3.29 1.74
CA GLU A 83 -7.50 -4.32 1.47
C GLU A 83 -7.47 -5.45 2.52
N ALA A 84 -6.27 -5.88 2.93
CA ALA A 84 -6.10 -6.90 3.95
C ALA A 84 -6.61 -6.43 5.33
N LEU A 85 -6.39 -5.15 5.67
CA LEU A 85 -6.87 -4.56 6.92
C LEU A 85 -8.39 -4.31 6.89
N GLU A 86 -8.95 -3.78 5.80
CA GLU A 86 -10.39 -3.64 5.58
C GLU A 86 -11.12 -4.99 5.70
N SER A 87 -10.53 -6.05 5.13
CA SER A 87 -11.08 -7.42 5.22
C SER A 87 -11.10 -7.97 6.65
N LYS A 88 -10.17 -7.51 7.51
CA LYS A 88 -10.10 -7.88 8.93
C LYS A 88 -11.03 -7.02 9.80
N ASP A 89 -11.26 -5.77 9.42
CA ASP A 89 -12.24 -4.89 10.09
C ASP A 89 -13.68 -5.34 9.81
N SER A 90 -13.97 -5.70 8.56
CA SER A 90 -15.31 -6.09 8.11
C SER A 90 -15.79 -7.49 8.53
N ASN A 91 -14.95 -8.30 9.21
CA ASN A 91 -15.22 -9.72 9.51
C ASN A 91 -14.99 -10.10 10.98
#